data_AF-A0A2S2NKJ4-F1
#
_entry.id   AF-A0A2S2NKJ4-F1
#
_cell.length_a   1.000
_cell.length_b   1.000
_cell.length_c   1.000
_cell.angle_alpha   90.00
_cell.angle_beta   90.00
_cell.angle_gamma   90.00
#
_symmetry.space_group_name_H-M   'P 1'
#
loop_
_entity.id
_entity.type
_entity.pdbx_description
1 polymer ?
#
loop_
_entity_poly.entity_id
_entity_poly.type
_entity_poly.pdbx_seq_one_letter_code
_entity_poly.pdbx_strand_id
1 'polypeptide(L)'
;MQLRSNLAVSEDRLKAWIDVCREVCENVTETQCYPEYLRYYVDNLKKKDLLLVNEKGELQTSIARLELKLKQMEVELLKAKEQIVIGTNNNNKNELIIKRLKKQIFIITWERNDLRELLDSFQKEVTVIGNINGEDTKMEALDKAINGYKSRMNQIETDPSMYVSTDSNKRWIEEKNALLKEKDELINKCKQLENKCIDLNDQIDHRALKGDFNLKETKVLHFKMNPASEGFNHYQNELAKARQEIEKLKERIKAMNEGISMNLTQVVDNRVETNASQEVEGLKEKLKSQEIQNQRLREVFKKSSQEFRESVYTLLGFKVDGLQNNMYRLTSQFAFHEEDNLMFQ
;
A
#
# COMPACT_ATOMS: atom_id res chain seq x y z
N MET A 1 11.56 -60.76 -52.64
CA MET A 1 10.54 -59.94 -51.95
C MET A 1 11.06 -59.31 -50.65
N GLN A 2 11.76 -60.05 -49.79
CA GLN A 2 12.30 -59.51 -48.52
C GLN A 2 13.19 -58.26 -48.67
N LEU A 3 14.08 -58.21 -49.66
CA LEU A 3 14.93 -57.03 -49.88
C LEU A 3 14.15 -55.76 -50.23
N ARG A 4 13.07 -55.86 -51.02
CA ARG A 4 12.21 -54.71 -51.35
C ARG A 4 11.38 -54.25 -50.15
N SER A 5 10.91 -55.19 -49.33
CA SER A 5 10.22 -54.88 -48.07
C SER A 5 11.15 -54.19 -47.07
N ASN A 6 12.39 -54.66 -46.96
CA ASN A 6 13.40 -54.07 -46.07
C ASN A 6 13.82 -52.67 -46.56
N LEU A 7 13.89 -52.46 -47.87
CA LEU A 7 14.17 -51.15 -48.47
C LEU A 7 13.06 -50.14 -48.12
N ALA A 8 11.79 -50.50 -48.33
CA ALA A 8 10.65 -49.63 -48.01
C ALA A 8 10.63 -49.23 -46.52
N VAL A 9 10.85 -50.18 -45.61
CA VAL A 9 10.93 -49.91 -44.16
C VAL A 9 12.11 -48.99 -43.82
N SER A 10 13.24 -49.12 -44.52
CA SER A 10 14.40 -48.23 -44.31
C SER A 10 14.16 -46.81 -44.84
N GLU A 11 13.43 -46.66 -45.94
CA GLU A 11 13.05 -45.36 -46.52
C GLU A 11 12.06 -44.62 -45.62
N ASP A 12 11.06 -45.32 -45.05
CA ASP A 12 10.10 -44.73 -44.11
C ASP A 12 10.78 -44.27 -42.81
N ARG A 13 11.74 -45.06 -42.31
CA ARG A 13 12.57 -44.66 -41.15
C ARG A 13 13.43 -43.44 -41.46
N LEU A 14 14.03 -43.38 -42.64
CA LEU A 14 14.83 -42.23 -43.06
C LEU A 14 14.00 -40.95 -43.15
N LYS A 15 12.78 -41.04 -43.70
CA LYS A 15 11.83 -39.91 -43.71
C LYS A 15 11.50 -39.42 -42.31
N ALA A 16 11.15 -40.33 -41.40
CA ALA A 16 10.87 -39.98 -40.00
C ALA A 16 12.07 -39.28 -39.33
N TRP A 17 13.31 -39.69 -39.62
CA TRP A 17 14.50 -39.02 -39.12
C TRP A 17 14.70 -37.62 -39.71
N ILE A 18 14.45 -37.45 -41.00
CA ILE A 18 14.54 -36.14 -41.66
C ILE A 18 13.49 -35.19 -41.10
N ASP A 19 12.28 -35.68 -40.82
CA ASP A 19 11.19 -34.90 -40.24
C ASP A 19 11.56 -34.42 -38.82
N VAL A 20 12.07 -35.32 -37.96
CA VAL A 20 12.58 -34.96 -36.63
C VAL A 20 13.73 -33.93 -36.71
N CYS A 21 14.65 -34.09 -37.67
CA CYS A 21 15.73 -33.12 -37.86
C CYS A 21 15.21 -31.74 -38.27
N ARG A 22 14.17 -31.67 -39.11
CA ARG A 22 13.54 -30.40 -39.52
C ARG A 22 12.77 -29.74 -38.38
N GLU A 23 12.15 -30.52 -37.49
CA GLU A 23 11.44 -29.98 -36.34
C GLU A 23 12.39 -29.41 -35.28
N VAL A 24 13.53 -30.07 -35.05
CA VAL A 24 14.44 -29.72 -33.95
C VAL A 24 15.50 -28.71 -34.38
N CYS A 25 16.01 -28.78 -35.60
CA CYS A 25 17.10 -27.94 -36.06
C CYS A 25 16.60 -26.77 -36.92
N GLU A 26 16.92 -25.54 -36.52
CA GLU A 26 16.63 -24.35 -37.33
C GLU A 26 17.55 -24.28 -38.56
N ASN A 27 16.98 -24.02 -39.74
CA ASN A 27 17.67 -23.78 -41.02
C ASN A 27 18.51 -24.95 -41.58
N VAL A 28 17.95 -26.16 -41.66
CA VAL A 28 18.64 -27.35 -42.20
C VAL A 28 18.06 -27.81 -43.55
N THR A 29 18.93 -28.14 -44.50
CA THR A 29 18.55 -28.76 -45.78
C THR A 29 18.46 -30.29 -45.65
N GLU A 30 17.62 -30.95 -46.47
CA GLU A 30 17.40 -32.41 -46.40
C GLU A 30 18.68 -33.25 -46.48
N THR A 31 19.73 -32.73 -47.13
CA THR A 31 21.04 -33.39 -47.27
C THR A 31 21.93 -33.31 -46.02
N GLN A 32 21.58 -32.47 -45.05
CA GLN A 32 22.29 -32.29 -43.78
C GLN A 32 21.57 -32.98 -42.61
N CYS A 33 20.40 -33.56 -42.85
CA CYS A 33 19.62 -34.30 -41.86
C CYS A 33 20.14 -35.73 -41.70
N TYR A 34 21.21 -35.90 -40.93
CA TYR A 34 21.71 -37.21 -40.49
C TYR A 34 21.84 -37.28 -38.96
N PRO A 35 21.72 -38.48 -38.36
CA PRO A 35 21.62 -38.64 -36.90
C PRO A 35 22.77 -38.01 -36.09
N GLU A 36 23.99 -38.00 -36.65
CA GLU A 36 25.16 -37.42 -35.98
C GLU A 36 25.09 -35.89 -35.93
N TYR A 37 24.53 -35.25 -36.96
CA TYR A 37 24.31 -33.80 -36.98
C TYR A 37 23.25 -33.39 -35.95
N LEU A 38 22.14 -34.13 -35.87
CA LEU A 38 21.11 -33.89 -34.85
C LEU A 38 21.69 -34.03 -33.44
N ARG A 39 22.49 -35.07 -33.20
CA ARG A 39 23.17 -35.27 -31.91
C ARG A 39 24.11 -34.12 -31.59
N TYR A 40 24.93 -33.70 -32.55
CA TYR A 40 25.82 -32.55 -32.41
C TYR A 40 25.04 -31.26 -32.10
N TYR A 41 23.92 -31.03 -32.78
CA TYR A 41 23.06 -29.87 -32.57
C TYR A 41 22.43 -29.87 -31.18
N VAL A 42 21.85 -31.00 -30.75
CA VAL A 42 21.29 -31.18 -29.41
C VAL A 42 22.36 -31.00 -28.33
N ASP A 43 23.57 -31.54 -28.53
CA ASP A 43 24.67 -31.37 -27.58
C ASP A 43 25.15 -29.90 -27.50
N ASN A 44 25.15 -29.18 -28.62
CA ASN A 44 25.43 -27.75 -28.64
C ASN A 44 24.34 -26.92 -27.96
N LEU A 45 23.07 -27.26 -28.17
CA LEU A 45 21.95 -26.62 -27.45
C LEU A 45 22.07 -26.85 -25.95
N LYS A 46 22.31 -28.09 -25.51
CA LYS A 46 22.55 -28.40 -24.09
C LYS A 46 23.72 -27.62 -23.50
N LYS A 47 24.81 -27.45 -24.25
CA LYS A 47 25.95 -26.62 -23.81
C LYS A 47 25.56 -25.15 -23.67
N LYS A 48 24.81 -24.60 -24.64
CA LYS A 48 24.31 -23.22 -24.56
C LYS A 48 23.36 -23.03 -23.38
N ASP A 49 22.43 -23.96 -23.17
CA ASP A 49 21.49 -23.92 -22.05
C ASP A 49 22.24 -24.00 -20.71
N LEU A 50 23.26 -24.87 -20.60
CA LEU A 50 24.09 -24.96 -19.40
C LEU A 50 24.81 -23.63 -19.11
N LEU A 51 25.38 -22.98 -20.13
CA LEU A 51 26.04 -21.68 -19.99
C LEU A 51 25.04 -20.60 -19.57
N LEU A 52 23.87 -20.52 -20.20
CA LEU A 52 22.82 -19.57 -19.85
C LEU A 52 22.30 -19.78 -18.42
N VAL A 53 22.15 -21.03 -17.99
CA VAL A 53 21.77 -21.37 -16.61
C VAL A 53 22.85 -20.94 -15.63
N ASN A 54 24.12 -21.13 -15.96
CA ASN A 54 25.23 -20.69 -15.12
C ASN A 54 25.29 -19.16 -15.03
N GLU A 55 25.23 -18.44 -16.16
CA GLU A 55 25.19 -16.98 -16.21
C GLU A 55 24.00 -16.42 -15.42
N LYS A 56 22.82 -17.03 -15.55
CA LYS A 56 21.64 -16.67 -14.76
C LYS A 56 21.90 -16.83 -13.26
N GLY A 57 22.54 -17.93 -12.85
CA GLY A 57 22.90 -18.17 -11.44
C GLY A 57 23.91 -17.15 -10.90
N GLU A 58 24.91 -16.79 -11.70
CA GLU A 58 25.90 -15.76 -11.36
C GLU A 58 25.25 -14.38 -11.21
N LEU A 59 24.38 -14.01 -12.16
CA LEU A 59 23.62 -12.76 -12.11
C LEU A 59 22.68 -12.71 -10.90
N GLN A 60 21.97 -13.80 -10.60
CA GLN A 60 21.10 -13.90 -9.42
C GLN A 60 21.89 -13.72 -8.12
N THR A 61 23.06 -14.34 -8.03
CA THR A 61 23.95 -14.20 -6.86
C THR A 61 24.48 -12.77 -6.75
N SER A 62 24.82 -12.14 -7.88
CA SER A 62 25.27 -10.74 -7.90
C SER A 62 24.17 -9.77 -7.47
N ILE A 63 22.92 -9.98 -7.92
CA ILE A 63 21.74 -9.21 -7.50
C ILE A 63 21.53 -9.34 -5.99
N ALA A 64 21.48 -10.56 -5.46
CA ALA A 64 21.30 -10.79 -4.03
C ALA A 64 22.40 -10.12 -3.18
N ARG A 65 23.65 -10.15 -3.66
CA ARG A 65 24.78 -9.47 -3.02
C ARG A 65 24.63 -7.94 -3.05
N LEU A 66 24.16 -7.37 -4.16
CA LEU A 66 23.94 -5.92 -4.29
C LEU A 66 22.77 -5.47 -3.42
N GLU A 67 21.68 -6.24 -3.35
CA GLU A 67 20.54 -5.96 -2.47
C GLU A 67 20.95 -5.95 -0.99
N LEU A 68 21.79 -6.91 -0.57
CA LEU A 68 22.33 -6.93 0.78
C LEU A 68 23.18 -5.69 1.09
N LYS A 69 24.05 -5.28 0.16
CA LYS A 69 24.85 -4.06 0.30
C LYS A 69 23.99 -2.81 0.35
N LEU A 70 22.92 -2.75 -0.45
CA LEU A 70 21.99 -1.63 -0.47
C LEU A 70 21.32 -1.49 0.91
N LYS A 71 20.81 -2.59 1.47
CA LYS A 71 20.24 -2.61 2.83
C LYS A 71 21.25 -2.18 3.91
N GLN A 72 22.50 -2.62 3.81
CA GLN A 72 23.56 -2.20 4.74
C GLN A 72 23.82 -0.70 4.65
N MET A 73 23.92 -0.15 3.43
CA MET A 73 24.12 1.28 3.20
C MET A 73 22.93 2.12 3.68
N GLU A 74 21.70 1.64 3.54
CA GLU A 74 20.50 2.30 4.10
C GLU A 74 20.56 2.40 5.63
N VAL A 75 20.99 1.34 6.31
CA VAL A 75 21.17 1.34 7.77
C VAL A 75 22.27 2.32 8.20
N GLU A 76 23.40 2.35 7.48
CA GLU A 76 24.47 3.31 7.75
C GLU A 76 24.03 4.75 7.51
N LEU A 77 23.26 5.00 6.44
CA LEU A 77 22.69 6.31 6.14
C LEU A 77 21.74 6.80 7.24
N LEU A 78 20.90 5.91 7.77
CA LEU A 78 20.01 6.23 8.90
C LEU A 78 20.80 6.59 10.16
N LYS A 79 21.83 5.82 10.50
CA LYS A 79 22.73 6.11 11.64
C LYS A 79 23.45 7.45 11.47
N ALA A 80 23.95 7.73 10.27
CA ALA A 80 24.64 8.99 9.98
C ALA A 80 23.67 10.19 10.11
N LYS A 81 22.43 10.06 9.61
CA LYS A 81 21.39 11.09 9.78
C LYS A 81 21.07 11.34 11.25
N GLU A 82 20.95 10.29 12.06
CA GLU A 82 20.70 10.42 13.50
C GLU A 82 21.86 11.13 14.21
N GLN A 83 23.11 10.80 13.87
CA GLN A 83 24.28 11.50 14.40
C GLN A 83 24.32 12.99 14.01
N ILE A 84 23.90 13.34 12.78
CA ILE A 84 23.79 14.74 12.34
C ILE A 84 22.74 15.49 13.18
N VAL A 85 21.59 14.88 13.47
CA VAL A 85 20.55 15.50 14.32
C VAL A 85 21.06 15.73 15.74
N ILE A 86 21.75 14.75 16.32
CA ILE A 86 22.35 14.89 17.66
C ILE A 86 23.42 15.99 17.65
N GLY A 87 24.29 15.99 16.64
CA GLY A 87 25.35 16.99 16.47
C GLY A 87 24.82 18.41 16.30
N THR A 88 23.79 18.61 15.47
CA THR A 88 23.16 19.92 15.25
C THR A 88 22.48 20.45 16.51
N ASN A 89 21.77 19.60 17.27
CA ASN A 89 21.16 20.00 18.53
C ASN A 89 22.22 20.42 19.58
N ASN A 90 23.31 19.66 19.68
CA ASN A 90 24.42 20.01 20.58
C ASN A 90 25.12 21.30 20.13
N ASN A 91 25.30 21.50 18.83
CA ASN A 91 25.87 22.73 18.29
C ASN A 91 25.00 23.96 18.64
N ASN A 92 23.67 23.84 18.49
CA ASN A 92 22.74 24.91 18.85
C ASN A 92 22.80 25.24 20.34
N LYS A 93 22.88 24.22 21.22
CA LYS A 93 23.07 24.43 22.67
C LYS A 93 24.40 25.14 22.98
N ASN A 94 25.49 24.70 22.35
CA ASN A 94 26.79 25.31 22.51
C ASN A 94 26.81 26.75 22.01
N GLU A 95 26.12 27.06 20.91
CA GLU A 95 26.01 28.42 20.38
C GLU A 95 25.33 29.37 21.38
N LEU A 96 24.26 28.92 22.03
CA LEU A 96 23.59 29.70 23.08
C LEU A 96 24.51 29.95 24.29
N ILE A 97 25.26 28.92 24.71
CA ILE A 97 26.25 29.04 25.80
C ILE A 97 27.35 30.04 25.41
N ILE A 98 27.90 29.93 24.19
CA ILE A 98 28.92 30.84 23.68
C ILE A 98 28.40 32.27 23.65
N LYS A 99 27.16 32.51 23.18
CA LYS A 99 26.53 33.85 23.19
C LYS A 99 26.44 34.41 24.62
N ARG A 100 26.02 33.59 25.58
CA ARG A 100 25.97 33.99 27.01
C ARG A 100 27.36 34.32 27.56
N LEU A 101 28.34 33.44 27.34
CA LEU A 101 29.72 33.64 27.81
C LEU A 101 30.36 34.87 27.18
N LYS A 102 30.14 35.12 25.87
CA LYS A 102 30.60 36.35 25.21
C LYS A 102 30.01 37.61 25.86
N LYS A 103 28.71 37.60 26.18
CA LYS A 103 28.06 38.73 26.88
C LYS A 103 28.64 38.93 28.28
N GLN A 104 28.89 37.84 29.02
CA GLN A 104 29.50 37.90 30.35
C GLN A 104 30.95 38.42 30.30
N ILE A 105 31.76 37.94 29.36
CA ILE A 105 33.13 38.43 29.15
C ILE A 105 33.12 39.92 28.79
N PHE A 106 32.18 40.36 27.94
CA PHE A 106 32.05 41.77 27.60
C PHE A 106 31.81 42.65 28.84
N ILE A 107 30.86 42.25 29.70
CA ILE A 107 30.56 42.97 30.95
C ILE A 107 31.78 43.00 31.88
N ILE A 108 32.42 41.86 32.11
CA ILE A 108 33.61 41.77 32.99
C ILE A 108 34.78 42.60 32.41
N THR A 109 34.99 42.56 31.09
CA THR A 109 36.04 43.34 30.44
C THR A 109 35.80 44.83 30.61
N TRP A 110 34.54 45.24 30.49
CA TRP A 110 34.13 46.62 30.69
C TRP A 110 34.28 47.05 32.15
N GLU A 111 33.79 46.27 33.13
CA GLU A 111 33.97 46.53 34.58
C GLU A 111 35.45 46.62 34.97
N ARG A 112 36.28 45.73 34.43
CA ARG A 112 37.73 45.77 34.65
C ARG A 112 38.34 47.07 34.11
N ASN A 113 37.92 47.54 32.94
CA ASN A 113 38.42 48.78 32.35
C ASN A 113 37.95 50.00 33.16
N ASP A 114 36.69 50.03 33.60
CA ASP A 114 36.16 51.07 34.50
C ASP A 114 36.95 51.15 35.81
N LEU A 115 37.19 50.00 36.45
CA LEU A 115 37.99 49.95 37.68
C LEU A 115 39.43 50.40 37.44
N ARG A 116 39.98 50.12 36.26
CA ARG A 116 41.32 50.59 35.87
C ARG A 116 41.36 52.09 35.65
N GLU A 117 40.36 52.66 34.98
CA GLU A 117 40.23 54.11 34.80
C GLU A 117 40.05 54.83 36.15
N LEU A 118 39.29 54.24 37.07
CA LEU A 118 39.12 54.75 38.43
C LEU A 118 40.43 54.69 39.23
N LEU A 119 41.20 53.60 39.12
CA LEU A 119 42.53 53.52 39.72
C LEU A 119 43.49 54.56 39.13
N ASP A 120 43.46 54.75 37.80
CA ASP A 120 44.26 55.78 37.12
C ASP A 120 43.83 57.19 37.56
N SER A 121 42.53 57.44 37.79
CA SER A 121 42.05 58.72 38.31
C SER A 121 42.48 58.95 39.76
N PHE A 122 42.40 57.94 40.63
CA PHE A 122 42.92 58.05 42.00
C PHE A 122 44.44 58.26 42.03
N GLN A 123 45.19 57.59 41.16
CA GLN A 123 46.63 57.80 41.05
C GLN A 123 46.98 59.21 40.56
N LYS A 124 46.18 59.76 39.63
CA LYS A 124 46.25 61.17 39.21
C LYS A 124 45.87 62.12 40.34
N GLU A 125 44.83 61.84 41.11
CA GLU A 125 44.44 62.65 42.27
C GLU A 125 45.56 62.68 43.33
N VAL A 126 46.16 61.53 43.65
CA VAL A 126 47.30 61.45 44.58
C VAL A 126 48.52 62.24 44.08
N THR A 127 48.75 62.29 42.77
CA THR A 127 49.83 63.12 42.18
C THR A 127 49.45 64.61 42.07
N VAL A 128 48.17 64.93 41.90
CA VAL A 128 47.65 66.31 41.81
C VAL A 128 47.48 66.96 43.19
N ILE A 129 47.35 66.21 44.29
CA ILE A 129 47.39 66.75 45.67
C ILE A 129 48.72 67.49 45.97
N GLY A 130 49.76 67.32 45.15
CA GLY A 130 50.96 68.14 45.17
C GLY A 130 50.84 69.54 44.53
N ASN A 131 49.77 69.86 43.78
CA ASN A 131 49.59 71.10 43.03
C ASN A 131 48.18 71.72 43.22
N ILE A 132 48.15 73.05 43.42
CA ILE A 132 47.07 73.86 44.00
C ILE A 132 45.78 73.99 43.13
N ASN A 133 45.62 73.26 42.02
CA ASN A 133 44.49 73.41 41.08
C ASN A 133 43.47 72.24 41.08
N GLY A 134 43.27 71.58 42.22
CA GLY A 134 42.54 70.30 42.32
C GLY A 134 41.00 70.36 42.38
N GLU A 135 40.38 71.53 42.53
CA GLU A 135 38.91 71.62 42.71
C GLU A 135 38.13 71.54 41.38
N ASP A 136 38.62 72.19 40.33
CA ASP A 136 37.97 72.16 39.00
C ASP A 136 38.06 70.78 38.34
N THR A 137 39.19 70.07 38.53
CA THR A 137 39.39 68.71 38.00
C THR A 137 38.49 67.68 38.69
N LYS A 138 38.17 67.89 39.96
CA LYS A 138 37.25 67.04 40.74
C LYS A 138 35.81 67.20 40.26
N MET A 139 35.38 68.42 39.97
CA MET A 139 34.04 68.69 39.44
C MET A 139 33.85 68.02 38.07
N GLU A 140 34.85 68.13 37.20
CA GLU A 140 34.83 67.56 35.85
C GLU A 140 34.81 66.00 35.86
N ALA A 141 35.53 65.37 36.81
CA ALA A 141 35.53 63.92 36.99
C ALA A 141 34.18 63.39 37.49
N LEU A 142 33.55 64.09 38.44
CA LEU A 142 32.23 63.73 38.98
C LEU A 142 31.13 63.88 37.92
N ASP A 143 31.18 64.93 37.11
CA ASP A 143 30.21 65.12 36.01
C ASP A 143 30.37 64.04 34.92
N LYS A 144 31.59 63.59 34.62
CA LYS A 144 31.83 62.45 33.72
C LYS A 144 31.25 61.15 34.29
N ALA A 145 31.46 60.88 35.57
CA ALA A 145 30.91 59.69 36.22
C ALA A 145 29.38 59.70 36.22
N ILE A 146 28.75 60.82 36.58
CA ILE A 146 27.29 60.99 36.58
C ILE A 146 26.71 60.80 35.16
N ASN A 147 27.35 61.38 34.14
CA ASN A 147 26.93 61.20 32.74
C ASN A 147 27.12 59.77 32.24
N GLY A 148 28.16 59.06 32.71
CA GLY A 148 28.35 57.63 32.48
C GLY A 148 27.22 56.78 33.08
N TYR A 149 26.85 57.05 34.34
CA TYR A 149 25.73 56.36 35.01
C TYR A 149 24.37 56.65 34.34
N LYS A 150 24.13 57.88 33.89
CA LYS A 150 22.91 58.23 33.13
C LYS A 150 22.82 57.49 31.79
N SER A 151 23.93 57.40 31.06
CA SER A 151 23.99 56.59 29.83
C SER A 151 23.74 55.10 30.11
N ARG A 152 24.23 54.59 31.25
CA ARG A 152 24.01 53.20 31.68
C ARG A 152 22.54 52.91 31.99
N MET A 153 21.87 53.83 32.70
CA MET A 153 20.43 53.72 32.97
C MET A 153 19.63 53.68 31.67
N ASN A 154 19.91 54.60 30.75
CA ASN A 154 19.25 54.65 29.45
C ASN A 154 19.51 53.38 28.60
N GLN A 155 20.72 52.81 28.62
CA GLN A 155 21.02 51.56 27.90
C GLN A 155 20.32 50.34 28.49
N ILE A 156 20.19 50.27 29.81
CA ILE A 156 19.45 49.19 30.50
C ILE A 156 17.94 49.33 30.24
N GLU A 157 17.42 50.56 30.17
CA GLU A 157 16.02 50.84 29.87
C GLU A 157 15.67 50.61 28.38
N THR A 158 16.63 50.79 27.47
CA THR A 158 16.43 50.61 26.02
C THR A 158 16.77 49.22 25.48
N ASP A 159 17.37 48.32 26.28
CA ASP A 159 17.62 46.91 25.91
C ASP A 159 16.70 45.94 26.71
N PRO A 160 15.53 45.59 26.15
CA PRO A 160 14.60 44.62 26.76
C PRO A 160 15.20 43.24 27.07
N SER A 161 16.38 42.90 26.52
CA SER A 161 17.07 41.63 26.80
C SER A 161 17.76 41.57 28.17
N MET A 162 17.90 42.70 28.88
CA MET A 162 18.41 42.74 30.26
C MET A 162 17.31 42.51 31.30
N TYR A 163 16.04 42.64 30.93
CA TYR A 163 14.91 42.30 31.78
C TYR A 163 14.59 40.82 31.59
N VAL A 164 14.86 39.97 32.59
CA VAL A 164 14.29 38.62 32.61
C VAL A 164 12.80 38.77 32.88
N SER A 165 12.02 38.89 31.80
CA SER A 165 10.56 38.99 31.90
C SER A 165 10.03 37.74 32.60
N THR A 166 9.46 37.93 33.78
CA THR A 166 8.80 36.88 34.57
C THR A 166 7.61 36.25 33.82
N ASP A 167 7.02 36.99 32.88
CA ASP A 167 5.97 36.51 31.97
C ASP A 167 6.48 35.51 30.93
N SER A 168 7.71 35.68 30.44
CA SER A 168 8.33 34.72 29.50
C SER A 168 8.58 33.38 30.17
N ASN A 169 8.95 33.38 31.46
CA ASN A 169 9.11 32.16 32.25
C ASN A 169 7.76 31.47 32.54
N LYS A 170 6.69 32.23 32.83
CA LYS A 170 5.35 31.65 33.04
C LYS A 170 4.80 31.01 31.78
N ARG A 171 4.86 31.69 30.63
CA ARG A 171 4.44 31.13 29.34
C ARG A 171 5.22 29.85 29.00
N TRP A 172 6.53 29.85 29.22
CA TRP A 172 7.35 28.66 28.98
C TRP A 172 6.99 27.49 29.90
N ILE A 173 6.66 27.76 31.17
CA ILE A 173 6.21 26.72 32.12
C ILE A 173 4.84 26.16 31.69
N GLU A 174 3.91 27.00 31.27
CA GLU A 174 2.59 26.59 30.81
C GLU A 174 2.68 25.76 29.52
N GLU A 175 3.48 26.19 28.54
CA GLU A 175 3.72 25.46 27.30
C GLU A 175 4.41 24.12 27.56
N LYS A 176 5.43 24.09 28.44
CA LYS A 176 6.06 22.84 28.88
C LYS A 176 5.05 21.89 29.53
N ASN A 177 4.18 22.39 30.39
CA ASN A 177 3.17 21.56 31.07
C ASN A 177 2.11 21.03 30.08
N ALA A 178 1.71 21.84 29.10
CA ALA A 178 0.83 21.42 28.02
C ALA A 178 1.46 20.29 27.18
N LEU A 179 2.73 20.46 26.79
CA LEU A 179 3.49 19.45 26.05
C LEU A 179 3.70 18.16 26.86
N LEU A 180 3.92 18.25 28.18
CA LEU A 180 3.99 17.07 29.04
C LEU A 180 2.67 16.31 29.07
N LYS A 181 1.54 17.03 29.16
CA LYS A 181 0.21 16.42 29.14
C LYS A 181 -0.07 15.75 27.80
N GLU A 182 0.23 16.41 26.69
CA GLU A 182 0.09 15.84 25.35
C GLU A 182 0.96 14.59 25.17
N LYS A 183 2.22 14.64 25.64
CA LYS A 183 3.11 13.47 25.65
C LYS A 183 2.48 12.30 26.41
N ASP A 184 1.94 12.54 27.61
CA ASP A 184 1.34 11.47 28.41
C ASP A 184 0.07 10.89 27.75
N GLU A 185 -0.75 11.74 27.12
CA GLU A 185 -1.90 11.32 26.32
C GLU A 185 -1.47 10.45 25.11
N LEU A 186 -0.42 10.86 24.39
CA LEU A 186 0.14 10.10 23.28
C LEU A 186 0.71 8.75 23.73
N ILE A 187 1.42 8.71 24.87
CA ILE A 187 1.95 7.46 25.43
C ILE A 187 0.80 6.50 25.77
N ASN A 188 -0.27 6.99 26.39
CA ASN A 188 -1.43 6.16 26.70
C ASN A 188 -2.12 5.65 25.43
N LYS A 189 -2.21 6.47 24.38
CA LYS A 189 -2.77 6.07 23.09
C LYS A 189 -1.90 5.01 22.40
N CYS A 190 -0.57 5.16 22.43
CA CYS A 190 0.36 4.15 21.93
C CYS A 190 0.16 2.82 22.64
N LYS A 191 0.11 2.81 23.99
CA LYS A 191 -0.15 1.58 24.77
C LYS A 191 -1.49 0.93 24.43
N GLN A 192 -2.54 1.73 24.25
CA GLN A 192 -3.85 1.21 23.84
C GLN A 192 -3.81 0.59 22.44
N LEU A 193 -3.09 1.19 21.51
CA LEU A 193 -2.92 0.66 20.15
C LEU A 193 -2.07 -0.61 20.16
N GLU A 194 -1.00 -0.65 20.94
CA GLU A 194 -0.16 -1.84 21.13
C GLU A 194 -0.99 -3.02 21.66
N ASN A 195 -1.79 -2.81 22.70
CA ASN A 195 -2.68 -3.85 23.23
C ASN A 195 -3.69 -4.33 22.19
N LYS A 196 -4.30 -3.41 21.42
CA LYS A 196 -5.21 -3.78 20.32
C LYS A 196 -4.51 -4.57 19.23
N CYS A 197 -3.27 -4.23 18.89
CA CYS A 197 -2.50 -4.99 17.91
C CYS A 197 -2.21 -6.41 18.41
N ILE A 198 -1.90 -6.59 19.70
CA ILE A 198 -1.72 -7.91 20.32
C ILE A 198 -3.04 -8.69 20.25
N ASP A 199 -4.15 -8.11 20.69
CA ASP A 199 -5.47 -8.77 20.66
C ASP A 199 -5.90 -9.18 19.24
N LEU A 200 -5.61 -8.33 18.25
CA LEU A 200 -5.89 -8.62 16.84
C LEU A 200 -4.97 -9.72 16.29
N ASN A 201 -3.70 -9.71 16.69
CA ASN A 201 -2.76 -10.74 16.30
C ASN A 201 -3.18 -12.11 16.87
N ASP A 202 -3.53 -12.18 18.15
CA ASP A 202 -4.02 -13.40 18.78
C ASP A 202 -5.29 -13.94 18.09
N GLN A 203 -6.20 -13.04 17.69
CA GLN A 203 -7.38 -13.43 16.91
C GLN A 203 -7.03 -13.99 15.52
N ILE A 204 -6.06 -13.39 14.84
CA ILE A 204 -5.58 -13.88 13.55
C ILE A 204 -4.95 -15.26 13.72
N ASP A 205 -4.11 -15.45 14.74
CA ASP A 205 -3.47 -16.73 15.04
C ASP A 205 -4.50 -17.81 15.37
N HIS A 206 -5.52 -17.49 16.18
CA HIS A 206 -6.62 -18.40 16.47
C HIS A 206 -7.42 -18.80 15.21
N ARG A 207 -7.60 -17.88 14.26
CA ARG A 207 -8.28 -18.16 12.99
C ARG A 207 -7.39 -18.99 12.06
N ALA A 208 -6.10 -18.69 11.99
CA ALA A 208 -5.14 -19.46 11.23
C ALA A 208 -5.06 -20.92 11.72
N LEU A 209 -5.13 -21.16 13.04
CA LEU A 209 -5.22 -22.51 13.61
C LEU A 209 -6.50 -23.27 13.20
N LYS A 210 -7.59 -22.56 12.89
CA LYS A 210 -8.83 -23.14 12.36
C LYS A 210 -8.80 -23.32 10.83
N GLY A 211 -7.72 -22.91 10.18
CA GLY A 211 -7.54 -23.03 8.73
C GLY A 211 -8.02 -21.81 7.93
N ASP A 212 -8.23 -20.65 8.56
CA ASP A 212 -8.38 -19.39 7.80
C ASP A 212 -7.05 -19.04 7.13
N PHE A 213 -7.14 -18.46 5.93
CA PHE A 213 -5.98 -18.05 5.13
C PHE A 213 -6.25 -16.72 4.42
N ASN A 214 -5.18 -16.04 4.03
CA ASN A 214 -5.27 -14.77 3.34
C ASN A 214 -5.49 -14.98 1.84
N LEU A 215 -6.64 -14.55 1.31
CA LEU A 215 -7.03 -14.71 -0.11
C LEU A 215 -6.10 -14.00 -1.11
N LYS A 216 -5.33 -12.99 -0.67
CA LYS A 216 -4.37 -12.28 -1.53
C LYS A 216 -3.07 -13.07 -1.73
N GLU A 217 -2.68 -13.86 -0.73
CA GLU A 217 -1.39 -14.54 -0.68
C GLU A 217 -1.54 -16.04 -0.98
N THR A 218 -2.64 -16.64 -0.53
CA THR A 218 -2.87 -18.07 -0.61
C THR A 218 -4.13 -18.37 -1.42
N LYS A 219 -3.97 -19.20 -2.46
CA LYS A 219 -5.08 -19.76 -3.23
C LYS A 219 -5.24 -21.23 -2.88
N VAL A 220 -6.41 -21.60 -2.37
CA VAL A 220 -6.73 -23.01 -2.08
C VAL A 220 -7.26 -23.69 -3.34
N LEU A 221 -6.66 -24.83 -3.67
CA LEU A 221 -7.04 -25.68 -4.79
C LEU A 221 -7.46 -27.05 -4.26
N HIS A 222 -8.49 -27.64 -4.85
CA HIS A 222 -8.87 -29.03 -4.61
C HIS A 222 -9.34 -29.66 -5.92
N PHE A 223 -9.31 -30.99 -6.01
CA PHE A 223 -9.85 -31.67 -7.18
C PHE A 223 -11.36 -31.42 -7.28
N LYS A 224 -11.84 -31.19 -8.50
CA LYS A 224 -13.27 -31.06 -8.79
C LYS A 224 -14.01 -32.36 -8.46
N MET A 225 -13.40 -33.49 -8.83
CA MET A 225 -13.83 -34.84 -8.45
C MET A 225 -13.06 -35.25 -7.21
N ASN A 226 -13.63 -34.97 -6.04
CA ASN A 226 -13.07 -35.39 -4.76
C ASN A 226 -14.06 -36.31 -4.04
N PRO A 227 -13.60 -37.14 -3.08
CA PRO A 227 -14.47 -38.07 -2.36
C PRO A 227 -15.67 -37.41 -1.67
N ALA A 228 -15.54 -36.16 -1.20
CA ALA A 228 -16.65 -35.42 -0.58
C ALA A 228 -17.71 -35.00 -1.62
N SER A 229 -17.28 -34.51 -2.79
CA SER A 229 -18.16 -34.20 -3.93
C SER A 229 -18.86 -35.46 -4.43
N GLU A 230 -18.15 -36.58 -4.52
CA GLU A 230 -18.73 -37.87 -4.91
C GLU A 230 -19.77 -38.36 -3.90
N GLY A 231 -19.45 -38.29 -2.60
CA GLY A 231 -20.40 -38.62 -1.53
C GLY A 231 -21.63 -37.72 -1.54
N PHE A 232 -21.45 -36.42 -1.75
CA PHE A 232 -22.56 -35.47 -1.87
C PHE A 232 -23.45 -35.78 -3.08
N ASN A 233 -22.85 -36.04 -4.25
CA ASN A 233 -23.59 -36.41 -5.46
C ASN A 233 -24.32 -37.75 -5.28
N HIS A 234 -23.69 -38.74 -4.65
CA HIS A 234 -24.32 -40.01 -4.33
C HIS A 234 -25.54 -39.81 -3.44
N TYR A 235 -25.39 -39.05 -2.34
CA TYR A 235 -26.49 -38.73 -1.44
C TYR A 235 -27.62 -37.97 -2.14
N GLN A 236 -27.30 -37.00 -3.00
CA GLN A 236 -28.32 -36.32 -3.81
C GLN A 236 -29.05 -37.28 -4.76
N ASN A 237 -28.34 -38.20 -5.40
CA ASN A 237 -28.94 -39.20 -6.28
C ASN A 237 -29.84 -40.17 -5.51
N GLU A 238 -29.43 -40.62 -4.33
CA GLU A 238 -30.27 -41.46 -3.46
C GLU A 238 -31.52 -40.72 -3.00
N LEU A 239 -31.39 -39.46 -2.58
CA LEU A 239 -32.54 -38.62 -2.24
C LEU A 239 -33.49 -38.44 -3.43
N ALA A 240 -32.95 -38.23 -4.63
CA ALA A 240 -33.76 -38.08 -5.84
C ALA A 240 -34.53 -39.37 -6.16
N LYS A 241 -33.87 -40.53 -6.09
CA LYS A 241 -34.50 -41.84 -6.26
C LYS A 241 -35.59 -42.08 -5.22
N ALA A 242 -35.30 -41.84 -3.95
CA ALA A 242 -36.27 -41.99 -2.87
C ALA A 242 -37.49 -41.07 -3.06
N ARG A 243 -37.29 -39.81 -3.50
CA ARG A 243 -38.38 -38.90 -3.83
C ARG A 243 -39.23 -39.41 -5.00
N GLN A 244 -38.61 -39.91 -6.06
CA GLN A 244 -39.33 -40.49 -7.19
C GLN A 244 -40.13 -41.73 -6.77
N GLU A 245 -39.55 -42.61 -5.95
CA GLU A 245 -40.25 -43.78 -5.41
C GLU A 245 -41.43 -43.38 -4.53
N ILE A 246 -41.26 -42.40 -3.64
CA ILE A 246 -42.36 -41.87 -2.83
C ILE A 246 -43.48 -41.34 -3.73
N GLU A 247 -43.16 -40.60 -4.78
CA GLU A 247 -44.18 -40.04 -5.68
C GLU A 247 -44.90 -41.12 -6.48
N LYS A 248 -44.16 -42.10 -7.02
CA LYS A 248 -44.74 -43.30 -7.65
C LYS A 248 -45.64 -44.07 -6.69
N LEU A 249 -45.24 -44.22 -5.42
CA LEU A 249 -46.03 -44.91 -4.40
C LEU A 249 -47.31 -44.13 -4.06
N LYS A 250 -47.23 -42.80 -3.90
CA LYS A 250 -48.42 -41.95 -3.67
C LYS A 250 -49.40 -42.07 -4.83
N GLU A 251 -48.91 -41.97 -6.07
CA GLU A 251 -49.76 -42.10 -7.26
C GLU A 251 -50.34 -43.50 -7.40
N ARG A 252 -49.58 -44.54 -7.04
CA ARG A 252 -50.06 -45.92 -7.01
C ARG A 252 -51.18 -46.11 -5.98
N ILE A 253 -51.02 -45.56 -4.78
CA ILE A 253 -52.08 -45.57 -3.75
C ILE A 253 -53.32 -44.82 -4.26
N LYS A 254 -53.13 -43.68 -4.92
CA LYS A 254 -54.22 -42.89 -5.50
C LYS A 254 -54.98 -43.65 -6.59
N ALA A 255 -54.27 -44.26 -7.55
CA ALA A 255 -54.88 -45.06 -8.61
C ALA A 255 -55.59 -46.31 -8.07
N MET A 256 -55.05 -46.93 -7.02
CA MET A 256 -55.69 -48.07 -6.35
C MET A 256 -56.98 -47.64 -5.61
N ASN A 257 -56.98 -46.49 -4.93
CA ASN A 257 -58.18 -45.91 -4.30
C ASN A 257 -59.26 -45.51 -5.34
N GLU A 258 -58.86 -45.14 -6.55
CA GLU A 258 -59.75 -44.88 -7.69
C GLU A 258 -60.33 -46.16 -8.33
N GLY A 259 -59.96 -47.35 -7.84
CA GLY A 259 -60.49 -48.64 -8.31
C GLY A 259 -59.75 -49.24 -9.51
N ILE A 260 -58.58 -48.71 -9.88
CA ILE A 260 -57.78 -49.19 -11.01
C ILE A 260 -56.91 -50.37 -10.54
N SER A 261 -57.24 -51.60 -10.97
CA SER A 261 -56.50 -52.81 -10.59
C SER A 261 -55.65 -53.41 -11.72
N MET A 262 -56.03 -53.20 -12.99
CA MET A 262 -55.28 -53.65 -14.16
C MET A 262 -54.33 -52.56 -14.69
N ASN A 263 -53.12 -52.95 -15.10
CA ASN A 263 -52.08 -52.06 -15.67
C ASN A 263 -51.66 -50.89 -14.76
N LEU A 264 -51.76 -51.06 -13.44
CA LEU A 264 -51.46 -50.04 -12.43
C LEU A 264 -50.08 -49.38 -12.61
N THR A 265 -49.04 -50.16 -12.93
CA THR A 265 -47.68 -49.64 -13.11
C THR A 265 -47.57 -48.67 -14.30
N GLN A 266 -48.17 -49.02 -15.45
CA GLN A 266 -48.15 -48.16 -16.64
C GLN A 266 -48.97 -46.88 -16.44
N VAL A 267 -50.10 -46.96 -15.72
CA VAL A 267 -50.94 -45.80 -15.41
C VAL A 267 -50.21 -44.83 -14.46
N VAL A 268 -49.48 -45.37 -13.48
CA VAL A 268 -48.68 -44.55 -12.54
C VAL A 268 -47.50 -43.91 -13.26
N ASP A 269 -46.73 -44.64 -14.06
CA ASP A 269 -45.58 -44.06 -14.77
C ASP A 269 -46.02 -42.93 -15.72
N ASN A 270 -47.14 -43.11 -16.45
CA ASN A 270 -47.71 -42.06 -17.31
C ASN A 270 -48.22 -40.83 -16.51
N ARG A 271 -48.79 -41.04 -15.31
CA ARG A 271 -49.28 -39.94 -14.45
C ARG A 271 -48.11 -39.15 -13.85
N VAL A 272 -47.05 -39.82 -13.39
CA VAL A 272 -45.84 -39.14 -12.89
C VAL A 272 -45.19 -38.31 -14.00
N GLU A 273 -45.06 -38.85 -15.21
CA GLU A 273 -44.46 -38.14 -16.34
C GLU A 273 -45.28 -36.92 -16.78
N THR A 274 -46.61 -37.06 -16.82
CA THR A 274 -47.51 -35.94 -17.18
C THR A 274 -47.51 -34.85 -16.11
N ASN A 275 -47.54 -35.21 -14.82
CA ASN A 275 -47.45 -34.27 -13.72
C ASN A 275 -46.10 -33.51 -13.72
N ALA A 276 -44.99 -34.22 -13.92
CA ALA A 276 -43.67 -33.61 -14.03
C ALA A 276 -43.55 -32.68 -15.23
N SER A 277 -44.15 -33.05 -16.38
CA SER A 277 -44.15 -32.21 -17.59
C SER A 277 -44.93 -30.91 -17.37
N GLN A 278 -46.10 -30.97 -16.72
CA GLN A 278 -46.92 -29.80 -16.40
C GLN A 278 -46.22 -28.86 -15.41
N GLU A 279 -45.53 -29.40 -14.40
CA GLU A 279 -44.75 -28.58 -13.46
C GLU A 279 -43.59 -27.87 -14.17
N VAL A 280 -42.87 -28.56 -15.05
CA VAL A 280 -41.79 -27.98 -15.85
C VAL A 280 -42.31 -26.88 -16.79
N GLU A 281 -43.48 -27.07 -17.39
CA GLU A 281 -44.12 -26.08 -18.25
C GLU A 281 -44.53 -24.83 -17.45
N GLY A 282 -45.17 -25.01 -16.28
CA GLY A 282 -45.51 -23.91 -15.39
C GLY A 282 -44.30 -23.15 -14.84
N LEU A 283 -43.18 -23.84 -14.57
CA LEU A 283 -41.92 -23.19 -14.18
C LEU A 283 -41.29 -22.42 -15.32
N LYS A 284 -41.35 -22.93 -16.57
CA LYS A 284 -40.88 -22.21 -17.76
C LYS A 284 -41.70 -20.95 -18.01
N GLU A 285 -43.01 -20.99 -17.83
CA GLU A 285 -43.87 -19.81 -17.95
C GLU A 285 -43.53 -18.77 -16.86
N LYS A 286 -43.33 -19.21 -15.62
CA LYS A 286 -42.88 -18.32 -14.53
C LYS A 286 -41.53 -17.69 -14.86
N LEU A 287 -40.57 -18.46 -15.35
CA LEU A 287 -39.25 -17.95 -15.75
C LEU A 287 -39.37 -16.89 -16.85
N LYS A 288 -40.13 -17.16 -17.92
CA LYS A 288 -40.40 -16.19 -18.99
C LYS A 288 -41.05 -14.92 -18.45
N SER A 289 -42.01 -15.05 -17.55
CA SER A 289 -42.67 -13.89 -16.93
C SER A 289 -41.69 -13.04 -16.12
N GLN A 290 -40.78 -13.67 -15.36
CA GLN A 290 -39.75 -12.98 -14.59
C GLN A 290 -38.67 -12.35 -15.47
N GLU A 291 -38.29 -13.00 -16.57
CA GLU A 291 -37.37 -12.42 -17.56
C GLU A 291 -37.96 -11.16 -18.19
N ILE A 292 -39.23 -11.20 -18.60
CA ILE A 292 -39.94 -10.02 -19.13
C ILE A 292 -40.02 -8.91 -18.08
N GLN A 293 -40.32 -9.25 -16.82
CA GLN A 293 -40.35 -8.28 -15.74
C GLN A 293 -38.97 -7.62 -15.52
N ASN A 294 -37.90 -8.40 -15.52
CA ASN A 294 -36.54 -7.90 -15.41
C ASN A 294 -36.12 -7.02 -16.59
N GLN A 295 -36.53 -7.38 -17.81
CA GLN A 295 -36.30 -6.56 -19.00
C GLN A 295 -37.00 -5.21 -18.88
N ARG A 296 -38.29 -5.20 -18.51
CA ARG A 296 -39.05 -3.95 -18.26
C ARG A 296 -38.40 -3.10 -17.18
N LEU A 297 -37.91 -3.70 -16.10
CA LEU A 297 -37.24 -2.97 -15.02
C LEU A 297 -35.95 -2.30 -15.52
N ARG A 298 -35.16 -2.98 -16.35
CA ARG A 298 -33.96 -2.41 -16.99
C ARG A 298 -34.32 -1.26 -17.94
N GLU A 299 -35.39 -1.39 -18.71
CA GLU A 299 -35.87 -0.33 -19.60
C GLU A 299 -36.32 0.92 -18.82
N VAL A 300 -37.10 0.73 -17.75
CA VAL A 300 -37.51 1.82 -16.86
C VAL A 300 -36.31 2.50 -16.23
N PHE A 301 -35.33 1.73 -15.73
CA PHE A 301 -34.10 2.28 -15.17
C PHE A 301 -33.29 3.07 -16.21
N LYS A 302 -33.16 2.54 -17.43
CA LYS A 302 -32.46 3.21 -18.53
C LYS A 302 -33.13 4.53 -18.91
N LYS A 303 -34.46 4.54 -18.99
CA LYS A 303 -35.26 5.74 -19.26
C LYS A 303 -35.08 6.79 -18.14
N SER A 304 -35.25 6.39 -16.88
CA SER A 304 -35.08 7.28 -15.73
C SER A 304 -33.66 7.86 -15.64
N SER A 305 -32.65 7.02 -15.88
CA SER A 305 -31.24 7.45 -15.91
C SER A 305 -30.94 8.39 -17.08
N GLN A 306 -31.62 8.24 -18.22
CA GLN A 306 -31.51 9.16 -19.34
C GLN A 306 -32.19 10.51 -19.02
N GLU A 307 -33.40 10.50 -18.49
CA GLU A 307 -34.12 11.72 -18.05
C GLU A 307 -33.32 12.51 -17.01
N PHE A 308 -32.67 11.82 -16.07
CA PHE A 308 -31.77 12.45 -15.10
C PHE A 308 -30.57 13.11 -15.78
N ARG A 309 -29.89 12.42 -16.71
CA ARG A 309 -28.74 12.97 -17.45
C ARG A 309 -29.14 14.16 -18.32
N GLU A 310 -30.30 14.12 -18.96
CA GLU A 310 -30.84 15.23 -19.76
C GLU A 310 -31.17 16.45 -18.86
N SER A 311 -31.71 16.20 -17.67
CA SER A 311 -31.97 17.26 -16.69
C SER A 311 -30.67 17.92 -16.21
N VAL A 312 -29.65 17.12 -15.89
CA VAL A 312 -28.31 17.60 -15.49
C VAL A 312 -27.65 18.39 -16.62
N TYR A 313 -27.73 17.89 -17.86
CA TYR A 313 -27.19 18.58 -19.03
C TYR A 313 -27.86 19.94 -19.25
N THR A 314 -29.19 20.00 -19.11
CA THR A 314 -29.96 21.24 -19.31
C THR A 314 -29.71 22.27 -18.21
N LEU A 315 -29.59 21.83 -16.95
CA LEU A 315 -29.44 22.72 -15.79
C LEU A 315 -28.01 23.20 -15.57
N LEU A 316 -27.03 22.31 -15.76
CA LEU A 316 -25.63 22.56 -15.43
C LEU A 316 -24.73 22.70 -16.66
N GLY A 317 -25.22 22.37 -17.86
CA GLY A 317 -24.44 22.42 -19.10
C GLY A 317 -23.40 21.31 -19.22
N PHE A 318 -23.49 20.23 -18.42
CA PHE A 318 -22.54 19.11 -18.46
C PHE A 318 -23.23 17.78 -18.80
N LYS A 319 -22.71 17.08 -19.80
CA LYS A 319 -23.15 15.74 -20.19
C LYS A 319 -22.35 14.71 -19.42
N VAL A 320 -23.04 13.88 -18.64
CA VAL A 320 -22.42 12.86 -17.77
C VAL A 320 -22.58 11.47 -18.40
N ASP A 321 -21.48 10.79 -18.71
CA ASP A 321 -21.46 9.42 -19.22
C ASP A 321 -20.75 8.47 -18.23
N GLY A 322 -21.36 7.32 -17.93
CA GLY A 322 -20.70 6.25 -17.16
C GLY A 322 -19.89 5.33 -18.06
N LEU A 323 -18.61 5.11 -17.73
CA LEU A 323 -17.68 4.22 -18.41
C LEU A 323 -17.41 2.95 -17.56
N GLN A 324 -16.63 2.03 -18.12
CA GLN A 324 -16.17 0.85 -17.39
C GLN A 324 -15.28 1.27 -16.19
N ASN A 325 -15.27 0.46 -15.13
CA ASN A 325 -14.50 0.68 -13.88
C ASN A 325 -14.95 1.86 -13.00
N ASN A 326 -16.25 2.17 -12.95
CA ASN A 326 -16.82 3.29 -12.17
C ASN A 326 -16.25 4.67 -12.54
N MET A 327 -15.69 4.80 -13.75
CA MET A 327 -15.24 6.09 -14.25
C MET A 327 -16.41 6.86 -14.86
N TYR A 328 -16.51 8.14 -14.60
CA TYR A 328 -17.51 9.05 -15.16
C TYR A 328 -16.82 10.09 -16.03
N ARG A 329 -17.35 10.29 -17.23
CA ARG A 329 -16.90 11.31 -18.18
C ARG A 329 -17.89 12.46 -18.20
N LEU A 330 -17.39 13.67 -17.99
CA LEU A 330 -18.14 14.90 -18.09
C LEU A 330 -17.69 15.67 -19.34
N THR A 331 -18.63 15.97 -20.22
CA THR A 331 -18.39 16.82 -21.41
C THR A 331 -19.22 18.09 -21.27
N SER A 332 -18.56 19.25 -21.33
CA SER A 332 -19.24 20.54 -21.28
C SER A 332 -20.06 20.79 -22.55
N GLN A 333 -21.20 21.45 -22.43
CA GLN A 333 -22.04 21.92 -23.55
C GLN A 333 -21.29 22.89 -24.46
N PHE A 334 -20.28 23.59 -23.93
CA PHE A 334 -19.45 24.54 -24.66
C PHE A 334 -18.09 23.97 -25.08
N ALA A 335 -17.92 22.65 -25.05
CA ALA A 335 -16.70 22.00 -25.53
C ALA A 335 -16.53 22.25 -27.05
N PHE A 336 -15.33 22.64 -27.47
CA PHE A 336 -15.02 22.91 -28.87
C PHE A 336 -14.62 21.62 -29.62
N HIS A 337 -14.05 20.64 -28.90
CA HIS A 337 -13.70 19.32 -29.42
C HIS A 337 -14.26 18.19 -28.53
N GLU A 338 -14.55 17.02 -29.12
CA GLU A 338 -15.07 15.86 -28.37
C GLU A 338 -14.08 15.29 -27.34
N GLU A 339 -12.80 15.65 -27.47
CA GLU A 339 -11.71 15.27 -26.57
C GLU A 339 -11.68 16.12 -25.28
N ASP A 340 -12.38 17.26 -25.25
CA ASP A 340 -12.46 18.15 -24.09
C ASP A 340 -13.41 17.58 -23.04
N ASN A 341 -12.94 16.60 -22.29
CA ASN A 341 -13.70 15.93 -21.25
C ASN A 341 -12.95 15.85 -19.91
N LEU A 342 -13.73 15.81 -18.83
CA LEU A 342 -13.24 15.62 -17.46
C LEU A 342 -13.59 14.21 -16.99
N MET A 343 -12.62 13.52 -16.43
CA MET A 343 -12.76 12.13 -15.98
C MET A 343 -12.73 12.08 -14.46
N PHE A 344 -13.76 11.47 -13.86
CA PHE A 344 -13.90 11.30 -12.41
C PHE A 344 -14.06 9.82 -12.06
N GLN A 345 -13.67 9.44 -10.85
CA GLN A 345 -13.79 8.07 -10.32
C GLN A 345 -14.71 8.05 -9.11
#